data_AF-A0A351X954-F1
#
_entry.id   AF-A0A351X954-F1
#
_cell.length_a   1.000
_cell.length_b   1.000
_cell.length_c   1.000
_cell.angle_alpha   90.00
_cell.angle_beta   90.00
_cell.angle_gamma   90.00
#
_symmetry.space_group_name_H-M   'P 1'
#
loop_
_entity.id
_entity.type
_entity.pdbx_description
1 polymer ?
#
loop_
_entity_poly.entity_id
_entity_poly.type
_entity_poly.pdbx_seq_one_letter_code
_entity_poly.pdbx_strand_id
1 'polypeptide(L)'
;MNKWYEHTSDNSDVVMYSKINVSRNFVNTIFPARMNDEQKKSVAKKIFVSIKNSPLGKEFDMYNLSQLAKAKSVSYAEKNLADKEF
;
A
#
# COMPACT_ATOMS: atom_id res chain seq x y z
N MET A 1 -11.67 -17.02 -9.55
CA MET A 1 -11.24 -15.62 -9.28
C MET A 1 -10.05 -15.35 -10.17
N ASN A 2 -10.20 -14.57 -11.24
CA ASN A 2 -9.07 -14.19 -12.09
C ASN A 2 -8.27 -13.12 -11.36
N LYS A 3 -7.01 -13.42 -11.05
CA LYS A 3 -6.16 -12.41 -10.41
C LYS A 3 -5.71 -11.44 -11.50
N TRP A 4 -5.79 -10.14 -11.22
CA TRP A 4 -5.42 -9.09 -12.18
C TRP A 4 -4.03 -9.29 -12.81
N TYR A 5 -3.06 -9.77 -12.03
CA TYR A 5 -1.68 -9.95 -12.51
C TYR A 5 -1.45 -11.24 -13.34
N GLU A 6 -2.47 -12.07 -13.54
CA GLU A 6 -2.39 -13.28 -14.38
C GLU A 6 -2.73 -12.97 -15.86
N HIS A 7 -3.05 -11.72 -16.19
CA HIS A 7 -3.29 -11.29 -17.57
C HIS A 7 -2.00 -11.34 -18.41
N THR A 8 -2.08 -11.99 -19.57
CA THR A 8 -0.98 -12.05 -20.54
C THR A 8 -0.91 -10.78 -21.38
N SER A 9 0.27 -10.18 -21.47
CA SER A 9 0.59 -9.05 -22.34
C SER A 9 1.77 -9.37 -23.27
N ASP A 10 2.13 -8.42 -24.13
CA ASP A 10 3.34 -8.52 -24.97
C ASP A 10 4.58 -8.77 -24.10
N ASN A 11 5.43 -9.71 -24.54
CA ASN A 11 6.67 -10.15 -23.87
C ASN A 11 6.47 -10.79 -22.48
N SER A 12 5.28 -11.30 -22.16
CA SER A 12 5.02 -11.99 -20.88
C SER A 12 5.75 -13.33 -20.73
N ASP A 13 6.38 -13.83 -21.79
CA ASP A 13 7.30 -14.98 -21.79
C ASP A 13 8.67 -14.65 -21.18
N VAL A 14 9.08 -13.38 -21.22
CA VAL A 14 10.38 -12.91 -20.69
C VAL A 14 10.21 -11.97 -19.48
N VAL A 15 9.27 -11.03 -19.55
CA VAL A 15 9.05 -10.00 -18.54
C VAL A 15 7.96 -10.45 -17.58
N MET A 16 8.32 -10.72 -16.32
CA MET A 16 7.37 -11.21 -15.32
C MET A 16 6.40 -10.14 -14.80
N TYR A 17 6.89 -8.92 -14.54
CA TYR A 17 6.06 -7.79 -14.11
C TYR A 17 6.78 -6.46 -14.25
N SER A 18 6.01 -5.37 -14.27
CA SER A 18 6.51 -3.98 -14.21
C SER A 18 5.96 -3.31 -12.96
N LYS A 19 6.80 -2.57 -12.21
CA LYS A 19 6.42 -1.88 -10.97
C LYS A 19 6.84 -0.41 -11.02
N ILE A 20 5.92 0.48 -10.70
CA ILE A 20 6.16 1.93 -10.56
C ILE A 20 5.84 2.32 -9.12
N ASN A 21 6.76 3.01 -8.44
CA ASN A 21 6.54 3.53 -7.09
C ASN A 21 6.67 5.06 -7.09
N VAL A 22 5.72 5.75 -6.47
CA VAL A 22 5.67 7.21 -6.37
C VAL A 22 5.63 7.60 -4.90
N SER A 23 6.76 8.00 -4.34
CA SER A 23 6.86 8.45 -2.96
C SER A 23 6.62 9.96 -2.85
N ARG A 24 5.77 10.39 -1.90
CA ARG A 24 5.39 11.79 -1.67
C ARG A 24 5.27 12.07 -0.17
N ASN A 25 5.52 13.31 0.22
CA ASN A 25 5.29 13.80 1.57
C ASN A 25 4.11 14.79 1.59
N PHE A 26 3.38 14.83 2.70
CA PHE A 26 2.29 15.79 2.88
C PHE A 26 2.80 17.14 3.36
N VAL A 27 2.21 18.22 2.84
CA VAL A 27 2.45 19.57 3.34
C VAL A 27 2.04 19.67 4.82
N ASN A 28 2.75 20.50 5.59
CA ASN A 28 2.49 20.75 7.02
C ASN A 28 2.48 19.47 7.88
N THR A 29 3.24 18.45 7.48
CA THR A 29 3.37 17.18 8.19
C THR A 29 4.84 16.89 8.42
N ILE A 30 5.20 16.38 9.59
CA ILE A 30 6.59 16.01 9.94
C ILE A 30 7.03 14.83 9.05
N PHE A 31 8.32 14.70 8.74
CA PHE A 31 8.80 13.51 8.02
C PHE A 31 8.59 12.21 8.83
N PRO A 32 8.30 11.06 8.18
CA PRO A 32 8.02 9.79 8.85
C PRO A 32 9.08 9.36 9.88
N ALA A 33 10.36 9.63 9.59
CA ALA A 33 11.48 9.30 10.48
C ALA A 33 11.44 10.00 11.85
N ARG A 34 10.67 11.09 11.98
CA ARG A 34 10.53 11.86 13.23
C ARG A 34 9.11 11.80 13.80
N MET A 35 8.20 11.06 13.18
CA MET A 35 6.83 10.95 13.68
C MET A 35 6.75 9.98 14.86
N ASN A 36 5.94 10.34 15.85
CA ASN A 36 5.46 9.38 16.84
C ASN A 36 4.26 8.57 16.29
N ASP A 37 3.83 7.55 17.03
CA ASP A 37 2.79 6.64 16.56
C ASP A 37 1.41 7.27 16.43
N GLU A 38 1.09 8.28 17.25
CA GLU A 38 -0.17 9.02 17.14
C GLU A 38 -0.21 9.88 15.88
N GLN A 39 0.89 10.55 15.56
CA GLN A 39 1.04 11.32 14.32
C GLN A 39 0.93 10.42 13.10
N LYS A 40 1.59 9.25 13.11
CA LYS A 40 1.45 8.25 12.03
C LYS A 40 -0.01 7.81 11.84
N LYS A 41 -0.72 7.51 12.94
CA LYS A 41 -2.15 7.15 12.91
C LYS A 41 -3.03 8.28 12.38
N SER A 42 -2.75 9.52 12.78
CA SER A 42 -3.49 10.71 12.29
C SER A 42 -3.32 10.90 10.79
N VAL A 43 -2.08 10.80 10.28
CA VAL A 43 -1.79 10.86 8.84
C VAL A 43 -2.49 9.73 8.09
N ALA A 44 -2.41 8.49 8.58
CA ALA A 44 -3.08 7.35 7.97
C ALA A 44 -4.61 7.53 7.91
N LYS A 45 -5.22 8.07 8.97
CA LYS A 45 -6.66 8.39 9.00
C LYS A 45 -7.02 9.47 7.99
N LYS A 46 -6.20 10.52 7.84
CA LYS A 46 -6.41 11.57 6.85
C LYS A 46 -6.43 11.01 5.42
N ILE A 47 -5.47 10.14 5.09
CA ILE A 47 -5.41 9.46 3.78
C ILE A 47 -6.66 8.61 3.55
N PHE A 48 -7.06 7.82 4.56
CA PHE A 48 -8.24 6.96 4.47
C PHE A 48 -9.51 7.75 4.18
N VAL A 49 -9.74 8.85 4.90
CA VAL A 49 -10.89 9.73 4.69
C VAL A 49 -10.86 10.35 3.28
N SER A 50 -9.69 10.81 2.82
CA SER A 50 -9.54 11.35 1.47
C SER A 50 -9.89 10.33 0.37
N ILE A 51 -9.47 9.07 0.51
CA ILE A 51 -9.81 8.00 -0.44
C ILE A 51 -11.29 7.65 -0.35
N LYS A 52 -11.84 7.52 0.86
CA LYS A 52 -13.27 7.20 1.08
C LYS A 52 -14.21 8.24 0.49
N ASN A 53 -13.83 9.52 0.53
CA ASN A 53 -14.61 10.62 -0.05
C ASN A 53 -14.41 10.76 -1.56
N SER A 54 -13.49 10.02 -2.16
CA SER A 54 -13.29 9.99 -3.61
C SER A 54 -14.24 8.97 -4.28
N PRO A 55 -14.46 9.07 -5.61
CA PRO A 55 -15.21 8.06 -6.36
C PRO A 55 -14.66 6.63 -6.18
N LEU A 56 -13.38 6.50 -5.84
CA LEU A 56 -12.67 5.24 -5.65
C LEU A 56 -12.86 4.63 -4.24
N GLY A 57 -13.61 5.28 -3.34
CA GLY A 57 -13.71 4.87 -1.93
C GLY A 57 -14.30 3.47 -1.69
N LYS A 58 -14.95 2.88 -2.71
CA LYS A 58 -15.49 1.52 -2.68
C LYS A 58 -14.52 0.46 -3.21
N GLU A 59 -13.43 0.87 -3.86
CA GLU A 59 -12.47 -0.03 -4.51
C GLU A 59 -11.30 -0.41 -3.61
N PHE A 60 -11.07 0.35 -2.53
CA PHE A 60 -9.90 0.19 -1.66
C PHE A 60 -10.27 -0.16 -0.22
N ASP A 61 -9.53 -1.13 0.32
CA ASP A 61 -9.52 -1.49 1.74
C ASP A 61 -8.26 -0.96 2.41
N MET A 62 -8.38 -0.57 3.69
CA MET A 62 -7.25 -0.16 4.50
C MET A 62 -6.81 -1.31 5.42
N TYR A 63 -5.56 -1.72 5.30
CA TYR A 63 -4.95 -2.72 6.16
C TYR A 63 -3.93 -2.07 7.09
N ASN A 64 -4.08 -2.31 8.39
CA ASN A 64 -3.08 -1.91 9.38
C ASN A 64 -2.06 -3.02 9.57
N LEU A 65 -0.85 -2.85 9.01
CA LEU A 65 0.24 -3.83 9.09
C LEU A 65 0.64 -4.16 10.53
N SER A 66 0.58 -3.19 11.45
CA SER A 66 0.89 -3.43 12.88
C SER A 66 -0.08 -4.38 13.60
N GLN A 67 -1.30 -4.53 13.06
CA GLN A 67 -2.35 -5.38 13.63
C GLN A 67 -2.54 -6.68 12.84
N LEU A 68 -1.80 -6.86 11.75
CA LEU A 68 -1.87 -8.08 10.95
C LEU A 68 -1.04 -9.18 11.58
N ALA A 69 -1.55 -10.42 11.48
CA ALA A 69 -0.76 -11.58 11.85
C ALA A 69 0.55 -11.61 11.03
N LYS A 70 1.67 -11.94 11.67
CA LYS A 70 3.00 -11.96 11.04
C LYS A 70 3.04 -12.79 9.75
N ALA A 71 2.32 -13.91 9.70
CA ALA A 71 2.23 -14.73 8.49
C ALA A 71 1.59 -13.97 7.30
N LYS A 72 0.61 -13.10 7.58
CA LYS A 72 -0.09 -12.32 6.57
C LYS A 72 0.72 -11.13 6.08
N SER A 73 1.48 -10.47 6.98
CA SER A 73 2.41 -9.40 6.57
C SER A 73 3.53 -9.95 5.68
N VAL A 74 4.13 -11.09 6.04
CA VAL A 74 5.12 -11.79 5.21
C VAL A 74 4.54 -12.14 3.84
N SER A 75 3.32 -12.69 3.80
CA SER A 75 2.64 -12.99 2.53
C SER A 75 2.44 -11.75 1.64
N TYR A 76 2.15 -10.58 2.23
CA TYR A 76 2.03 -9.34 1.47
C TYR A 76 3.37 -8.82 0.95
N ALA A 77 4.45 -8.98 1.72
CA ALA A 77 5.80 -8.65 1.28
C ALA A 77 6.26 -9.56 0.12
N GLU A 78 6.00 -10.86 0.21
CA GLU A 78 6.30 -11.84 -0.86
C GLU A 78 5.52 -11.54 -2.15
N LYS A 79 4.27 -11.07 -2.01
CA LYS A 79 3.44 -10.62 -3.14
C LYS A 79 3.79 -9.21 -3.64
N ASN A 80 4.85 -8.58 -3.11
CA ASN A 80 5.28 -7.22 -3.47
C ASN A 80 4.21 -6.13 -3.22
N LEU A 81 3.24 -6.38 -2.35
CA LEU A 81 2.16 -5.45 -1.99
C LEU A 81 2.55 -4.46 -0.88
N ALA A 82 3.50 -4.84 -0.03
CA ALA A 82 4.08 -4.01 1.03
C ALA A 82 5.60 -4.22 1.06
N ASP A 83 6.34 -3.25 1.60
CA ASP A 83 7.79 -3.38 1.78
C ASP A 83 8.11 -4.31 2.95
N LYS A 84 9.27 -4.99 2.87
CA LYS A 84 9.70 -6.01 3.84
C LYS A 84 9.95 -5.45 5.25
N GLU A 85 10.12 -4.14 5.37
CA GLU A 85 10.42 -3.47 6.64
C GLU A 85 9.16 -3.13 7.46
N PHE A 86 7.95 -3.41 6.95
CA PHE A 86 6.67 -3.12 7.61
C PHE A 86 5.91 -4.37 8.08
#